data_AF-A0A9P3J5H7-F1
#
_entry.id   AF-A0A9P3J5H7-F1
#
_cell.length_a   1.000
_cell.length_b   1.000
_cell.length_c   1.000
_cell.angle_alpha   90.00
_cell.angle_beta   90.00
_cell.angle_gamma   90.00
#
_symmetry.space_group_name_H-M   'P 1'
#
loop_
_entity.id
_entity.type
_entity.pdbx_description
1 polymer ?
#
loop_
_entity_poly.entity_id
_entity_poly.type
_entity_poly.pdbx_seq_one_letter_code
_entity_poly.pdbx_strand_id
1 'polypeptide(L)'
;MCRAGHRPAVNKDALETLDTSLAEKRAELVELLAGITQQPSVRRAELRHAVAALARLGDPKRAHTLMLSSHGAQVQAAVQPLRPGGVSYGAAYTAKISRLVFSAILAAAQDSKAVFGDTPSCASELVLWAHGETEWCGDLLQQYVLTSAAAAGGLRLAAECVQIAVGHCSLLEDHGLAMAAVLMRLVRPNVERALEANIRRIEESVQAMAAGDDWTLLPVPSAPRSPAARLLADAPVANFRLTSSAYRLYSMVQDFLEDVIPIVNLQLTTPTLDGLAHLYSQYTAMLNRARTPDDSSNDWDPSAAAAAFAAASSQGGDGGEGADGAEGEGAGSTGIVNKAVTDRQQLALIANAVTLAEELPRLAARLTQPVAGQRASREQRRSSGGEAKRQQLQAWKKQLSEGVENLRMGFCLQKATELLYPDACMEDALLPHLYFLMDQVESDASLWFNDAQPSEALKNFLFTTLAISDAASEVLAGRDRFVLQLLTQYGLALLTLICHDKAWEDSQFFVGATGLQQFLMDISFLKEVAARYHFTSRQLQQVADTSMERARESFDVNRECPGDDKFRELAQQAIERHLIDKGYL
;
A
#
# COMPACT_ATOMS: atom_id res chain seq x y z
N MET A 1 0.98 42.12 -100.93
CA MET A 1 0.50 40.72 -100.84
C MET A 1 1.64 39.85 -100.37
N CYS A 2 1.75 39.63 -99.05
CA CYS A 2 2.72 38.69 -98.46
C CYS A 2 1.94 37.50 -97.87
N ARG A 3 2.42 36.30 -98.18
CA ARG A 3 1.84 35.00 -97.88
C ARG A 3 1.43 34.86 -96.40
N ALA A 4 0.19 34.44 -96.18
CA ALA A 4 -0.27 33.87 -94.92
C ALA A 4 0.56 32.61 -94.62
N GLY A 5 1.25 32.60 -93.48
CA GLY A 5 1.86 31.40 -92.93
C GLY A 5 0.76 30.43 -92.50
N HIS A 6 0.56 29.38 -93.29
CA HIS A 6 -0.25 28.23 -92.91
C HIS A 6 0.45 27.52 -91.75
N ARG A 7 -0.03 27.72 -90.51
CA ARG A 7 0.30 26.80 -89.41
C ARG A 7 -0.43 25.48 -89.70
N PRO A 8 0.26 24.32 -89.66
CA PRO A 8 -0.41 23.05 -89.86
C PRO A 8 -1.48 22.87 -88.77
N ALA A 9 -2.73 22.68 -89.19
CA ALA A 9 -3.81 22.33 -88.28
C ALA A 9 -3.48 20.95 -87.69
N VAL A 10 -3.19 20.92 -86.40
CA VAL A 10 -2.89 19.68 -85.69
C VAL A 10 -4.13 18.78 -85.77
N ASN A 11 -3.96 17.56 -86.30
CA ASN A 11 -5.05 16.63 -86.52
C ASN A 11 -5.58 16.14 -85.17
N LYS A 12 -6.81 16.52 -84.83
CA LYS A 12 -7.40 16.31 -83.50
C LYS A 12 -7.54 14.83 -83.15
N ASP A 13 -7.94 14.00 -84.11
CA ASP A 13 -8.10 12.55 -83.94
C ASP A 13 -6.74 11.83 -83.70
N ALA A 14 -5.66 12.37 -84.30
CA ALA A 14 -4.31 11.84 -84.09
C ALA A 14 -3.75 12.21 -82.70
N LEU A 15 -4.16 13.36 -82.16
CA LEU A 15 -3.85 13.73 -80.77
C LEU A 15 -4.64 12.86 -79.78
N GLU A 16 -5.93 12.65 -80.02
CA GLU A 16 -6.78 11.83 -79.14
C GLU A 16 -6.30 10.37 -79.08
N THR A 17 -5.85 9.80 -80.20
CA THR A 17 -5.26 8.45 -80.25
C THR A 17 -3.88 8.34 -79.60
N LEU A 18 -3.06 9.41 -79.66
CA LEU A 18 -1.79 9.48 -78.93
C LEU A 18 -2.01 9.62 -77.42
N ASP A 19 -2.98 10.43 -77.00
CA ASP A 19 -3.34 10.62 -75.60
C ASP A 19 -3.87 9.32 -74.97
N THR A 20 -4.71 8.55 -75.68
CA THR A 20 -5.17 7.24 -75.18
C THR A 20 -4.01 6.25 -75.06
N SER A 21 -3.13 6.16 -76.06
CA SER A 21 -1.97 5.25 -76.01
C SER A 21 -0.96 5.63 -74.91
N LEU A 22 -0.73 6.93 -74.70
CA LEU A 22 0.10 7.41 -73.59
C LEU A 22 -0.54 7.11 -72.23
N ALA A 23 -1.87 7.24 -72.11
CA ALA A 23 -2.59 6.88 -70.90
C ALA A 23 -2.49 5.37 -70.60
N GLU A 24 -2.63 4.51 -71.61
CA GLU A 24 -2.46 3.06 -71.48
C GLU A 24 -1.03 2.71 -71.02
N LYS A 25 0.00 3.27 -71.67
CA LYS A 25 1.40 3.00 -71.30
C LYS A 25 1.75 3.53 -69.91
N ARG A 26 1.17 4.67 -69.50
CA ARG A 26 1.29 5.20 -68.14
C ARG A 26 0.64 4.25 -67.12
N ALA A 27 -0.55 3.73 -67.40
CA ALA A 27 -1.23 2.77 -66.53
C ALA A 27 -0.44 1.46 -66.38
N GLU A 28 0.08 0.92 -67.49
CA GLU A 28 0.93 -0.28 -67.48
C GLU A 28 2.20 -0.08 -66.63
N LEU A 29 2.86 1.09 -66.76
CA LEU A 29 4.03 1.44 -65.95
C LEU A 29 3.70 1.59 -64.46
N VAL A 30 2.54 2.17 -64.13
CA VAL A 30 2.08 2.29 -62.74
C VAL A 30 1.86 0.92 -62.11
N GLU A 31 1.21 -0.01 -62.81
CA GLU A 31 1.00 -1.37 -62.27
C GLU A 31 2.31 -2.16 -62.16
N LEU A 32 3.24 -2.03 -63.11
CA LEU A 32 4.57 -2.64 -63.01
C LEU A 32 5.35 -2.12 -61.80
N LEU A 33 5.38 -0.81 -61.58
CA LEU A 33 6.06 -0.23 -60.43
C LEU A 33 5.37 -0.61 -59.11
N ALA A 34 4.04 -0.67 -59.07
CA ALA A 34 3.29 -1.16 -57.91
C ALA A 34 3.60 -2.63 -57.61
N GLY A 35 3.76 -3.47 -58.64
CA GLY A 35 4.22 -4.85 -58.50
C GLY A 35 5.63 -4.95 -57.92
N ILE A 36 6.54 -4.05 -58.33
CA ILE A 36 7.89 -3.98 -57.77
C ILE A 36 7.85 -3.59 -56.29
N THR A 37 7.04 -2.59 -55.88
CA THR A 37 7.03 -2.15 -54.47
C THR A 37 6.49 -3.21 -53.50
N GLN A 38 5.66 -4.14 -53.97
CA GLN A 38 5.08 -5.21 -53.14
C GLN A 38 5.98 -6.45 -52.99
N GLN A 39 7.11 -6.52 -53.69
CA GLN A 39 8.01 -7.66 -53.57
C GLN A 39 8.73 -7.68 -52.21
N PRO A 40 8.76 -8.83 -51.49
CA PRO A 40 9.32 -8.91 -50.13
C PRO A 40 10.84 -8.74 -50.07
N SER A 41 11.55 -8.90 -51.20
CA SER A 41 13.01 -8.81 -51.30
C SER A 41 13.54 -7.44 -51.75
N VAL A 42 12.65 -6.46 -51.96
CA VAL A 42 13.03 -5.15 -52.51
C VAL A 42 13.91 -4.41 -51.52
N ARG A 43 15.07 -3.95 -51.99
CA ARG A 43 15.96 -3.15 -51.14
C ARG A 43 15.36 -1.78 -50.90
N ARG A 44 15.59 -1.20 -49.73
CA ARG A 44 15.09 0.13 -49.35
C ARG A 44 15.35 1.22 -50.41
N ALA A 45 16.54 1.21 -51.03
CA ALA A 45 16.87 2.16 -52.08
C ALA A 45 16.01 1.97 -53.34
N GLU A 46 15.78 0.73 -53.76
CA GLU A 46 14.95 0.40 -54.92
C GLU A 46 13.48 0.75 -54.66
N LEU A 47 12.98 0.45 -53.45
CA LEU A 47 11.65 0.83 -53.00
C LEU A 47 11.46 2.35 -53.11
N ARG A 48 12.40 3.14 -52.60
CA ARG A 48 12.33 4.61 -52.64
C ARG A 48 12.32 5.16 -54.07
N HIS A 49 13.12 4.60 -54.98
CA HIS A 49 13.12 5.03 -56.38
C HIS A 49 11.81 4.65 -57.10
N ALA A 50 11.30 3.43 -56.88
CA ALA A 50 10.04 2.98 -57.46
C ALA A 50 8.85 3.82 -56.97
N VAL A 51 8.80 4.13 -55.67
CA VAL A 51 7.77 4.98 -55.06
C VAL A 51 7.87 6.42 -55.56
N ALA A 52 9.07 6.98 -55.71
CA ALA A 52 9.26 8.32 -56.28
C ALA A 52 8.82 8.39 -57.76
N ALA A 53 9.08 7.34 -58.54
CA ALA A 53 8.60 7.23 -59.91
C ALA A 53 7.06 7.16 -59.96
N LEU A 54 6.43 6.34 -59.10
CA LEU A 54 4.97 6.26 -58.96
C LEU A 54 4.33 7.60 -58.58
N ALA A 55 4.92 8.32 -57.62
CA ALA A 55 4.43 9.63 -57.21
C ALA A 55 4.45 10.64 -58.37
N ARG A 56 5.51 10.61 -59.19
CA ARG A 56 5.62 11.46 -60.41
C ARG A 56 4.64 11.06 -61.51
N LEU A 57 4.22 9.80 -61.55
CA LEU A 57 3.22 9.30 -62.49
C LEU A 57 1.78 9.68 -62.10
N GLY A 58 1.57 10.45 -61.02
CA GLY A 58 0.33 11.20 -60.77
C GLY A 58 -0.52 10.75 -59.57
N ASP A 59 -0.18 9.64 -58.90
CA ASP A 59 -0.93 9.13 -57.74
C ASP A 59 -0.07 9.06 -56.47
N PRO A 60 0.27 10.20 -55.85
CA PRO A 60 1.16 10.24 -54.68
C PRO A 60 0.57 9.52 -53.46
N LYS A 61 -0.76 9.55 -53.27
CA LYS A 61 -1.42 8.83 -52.18
C LYS A 61 -1.26 7.31 -52.29
N ARG A 62 -1.56 6.76 -53.48
CA ARG A 62 -1.38 5.32 -53.75
C ARG A 62 0.08 4.89 -53.60
N ALA A 63 1.01 5.71 -54.08
CA ALA A 63 2.44 5.46 -53.92
C ALA A 63 2.85 5.43 -52.44
N HIS A 64 2.31 6.34 -51.62
CA HIS A 64 2.57 6.38 -50.18
C HIS A 64 2.00 5.15 -49.46
N THR A 65 0.73 4.77 -49.71
CA THR A 65 0.12 3.54 -49.14
C THR A 65 0.93 2.29 -49.50
N LEU A 66 1.36 2.16 -50.76
CA LEU A 66 2.17 1.02 -51.21
C LEU A 66 3.52 0.96 -50.50
N MET A 67 4.18 2.11 -50.32
CA MET A 67 5.43 2.20 -49.55
C MET A 67 5.25 1.72 -48.11
N LEU A 68 4.20 2.17 -47.42
CA LEU A 68 3.92 1.75 -46.04
C LEU A 68 3.60 0.25 -45.97
N SER A 69 2.79 -0.26 -46.90
CA SER A 69 2.46 -1.69 -46.97
C SER A 69 3.71 -2.58 -47.20
N SER A 70 4.66 -2.11 -48.00
CA SER A 70 5.93 -2.79 -48.24
C SER A 70 6.80 -2.83 -46.97
N HIS A 71 6.94 -1.70 -46.27
CA HIS A 71 7.66 -1.65 -44.98
C HIS A 71 6.99 -2.56 -43.94
N GLY A 72 5.66 -2.57 -43.86
CA GLY A 72 4.91 -3.46 -42.96
C GLY A 72 5.16 -4.94 -43.26
N ALA A 73 5.08 -5.35 -44.53
CA ALA A 73 5.36 -6.72 -44.95
C ALA A 73 6.80 -7.16 -44.62
N GLN A 74 7.78 -6.26 -44.81
CA GLN A 74 9.19 -6.53 -44.49
C GLN A 74 9.41 -6.73 -42.98
N VAL A 75 8.77 -5.91 -42.13
CA VAL A 75 8.86 -6.04 -40.67
C VAL A 75 8.23 -7.34 -40.21
N GLN A 76 7.03 -7.65 -40.70
CA GLN A 76 6.33 -8.89 -40.34
C GLN A 76 7.16 -10.12 -40.71
N ALA A 77 7.74 -10.14 -41.91
CA ALA A 77 8.65 -11.21 -42.34
C ALA A 77 9.92 -11.30 -41.47
N ALA A 78 10.47 -10.17 -41.02
CA ALA A 78 11.65 -10.15 -40.15
C ALA A 78 11.35 -10.63 -38.72
N VAL A 79 10.12 -10.45 -38.23
CA VAL A 79 9.68 -10.89 -36.90
C VAL A 79 9.25 -12.35 -36.87
N GLN A 80 8.64 -12.88 -37.95
CA GLN A 80 8.21 -14.28 -38.05
C GLN A 80 9.23 -15.36 -37.58
N PRO A 81 10.53 -15.28 -37.91
CA PRO A 81 11.50 -16.28 -37.46
C PRO A 81 11.89 -16.17 -35.98
N LEU A 82 11.49 -15.11 -35.29
CA LEU A 82 11.80 -14.92 -33.88
C LEU A 82 10.94 -15.85 -33.02
N ARG A 83 11.56 -16.87 -32.44
CA ARG A 83 10.87 -17.71 -31.46
C ARG A 83 10.89 -17.05 -30.08
N PRO A 84 9.74 -16.99 -29.38
CA PRO A 84 9.72 -16.64 -27.97
C PRO A 84 10.43 -17.76 -27.18
N GLY A 85 11.60 -17.46 -26.62
CA GLY A 85 12.24 -18.32 -25.61
C GLY A 85 11.48 -18.25 -24.30
N GLY A 86 11.72 -19.20 -23.38
CA GLY A 86 11.07 -19.23 -22.06
C GLY A 86 11.25 -17.94 -21.23
N VAL A 87 10.66 -17.91 -20.03
CA VAL A 87 10.49 -16.69 -19.21
C VAL A 87 11.78 -15.85 -19.02
N SER A 88 12.97 -16.45 -18.93
CA SER A 88 14.23 -15.71 -18.77
C SER A 88 14.72 -14.98 -20.04
N TYR A 89 14.12 -15.22 -21.20
CA TYR A 89 14.49 -14.63 -22.48
C TYR A 89 13.61 -13.42 -22.88
N GLY A 90 12.64 -13.05 -22.03
CA GLY A 90 11.68 -11.99 -22.33
C GLY A 90 12.34 -10.67 -22.74
N ALA A 91 13.30 -10.17 -21.96
CA ALA A 91 13.97 -8.90 -22.23
C ALA A 91 14.73 -8.87 -23.57
N ALA A 92 15.45 -9.96 -23.91
CA ALA A 92 16.18 -10.07 -25.16
C ALA A 92 15.24 -10.16 -26.38
N TYR A 93 14.14 -10.91 -26.25
CA TYR A 93 13.09 -10.98 -27.25
C TYR A 93 12.43 -9.62 -27.48
N THR A 94 12.05 -8.92 -26.40
CA THR A 94 11.49 -7.57 -26.44
C THR A 94 12.43 -6.59 -27.13
N ALA A 95 13.70 -6.55 -26.74
CA ALA A 95 14.70 -5.68 -27.38
C ALA A 95 14.78 -5.93 -28.89
N LYS A 96 14.75 -7.20 -29.32
CA LYS A 96 14.87 -7.55 -30.74
C LYS A 96 13.64 -7.14 -31.54
N ILE A 97 12.43 -7.41 -31.04
CA ILE A 97 11.18 -7.02 -31.73
C ILE A 97 11.02 -5.51 -31.74
N SER A 98 11.17 -4.84 -30.59
CA SER A 98 11.06 -3.38 -30.51
C SER A 98 12.06 -2.72 -31.45
N ARG A 99 13.31 -3.20 -31.52
CA ARG A 99 14.28 -2.68 -32.49
C ARG A 99 13.81 -2.86 -33.93
N LEU A 100 13.32 -4.04 -34.33
CA LEU A 100 12.85 -4.29 -35.70
C LEU A 100 11.68 -3.38 -36.08
N VAL A 101 10.64 -3.33 -35.26
CA VAL A 101 9.44 -2.54 -35.53
C VAL A 101 9.76 -1.05 -35.55
N PHE A 102 10.38 -0.51 -34.50
CA PHE A 102 10.61 0.93 -34.41
C PHE A 102 11.69 1.43 -35.39
N SER A 103 12.68 0.60 -35.76
CA SER A 103 13.63 0.98 -36.83
C SER A 103 12.99 1.01 -38.22
N ALA A 104 11.99 0.17 -38.47
CA ALA A 104 11.25 0.21 -39.73
C ALA A 104 10.25 1.36 -39.79
N ILE A 105 9.59 1.68 -38.67
CA ILE A 105 8.78 2.91 -38.56
C ILE A 105 9.64 4.14 -38.86
N LEU A 106 10.83 4.20 -38.27
CA LEU A 106 11.78 5.28 -38.54
C LEU A 106 12.20 5.31 -40.03
N ALA A 107 12.48 4.15 -40.62
CA ALA A 107 12.84 4.05 -42.02
C ALA A 107 11.73 4.54 -42.96
N ALA A 108 10.49 4.13 -42.71
CA ALA A 108 9.31 4.56 -43.45
C ALA A 108 9.05 6.07 -43.29
N ALA A 109 9.25 6.64 -42.09
CA ALA A 109 9.12 8.07 -41.86
C ALA A 109 10.17 8.88 -42.63
N GLN A 110 11.43 8.44 -42.63
CA GLN A 110 12.51 9.06 -43.39
C GLN A 110 12.27 8.98 -44.90
N ASP A 111 11.79 7.83 -45.39
CA ASP A 111 11.52 7.61 -46.81
C ASP A 111 10.28 8.40 -47.27
N SER A 112 9.25 8.52 -46.41
CA SER A 112 8.08 9.36 -46.64
C SER A 112 8.46 10.83 -46.79
N LYS A 113 9.21 11.37 -45.81
CA LYS A 113 9.69 12.76 -45.87
C LYS A 113 10.56 13.02 -47.09
N ALA A 114 11.39 12.05 -47.47
CA ALA A 114 12.27 12.15 -48.63
C ALA A 114 11.56 12.19 -49.98
N VAL A 115 10.44 11.48 -50.14
CA VAL A 115 9.74 11.35 -51.44
C VAL A 115 8.56 12.32 -51.53
N PHE A 116 7.83 12.52 -50.44
CA PHE A 116 6.57 13.28 -50.41
C PHE A 116 6.67 14.63 -49.68
N GLY A 117 7.82 14.93 -49.07
CA GLY A 117 8.01 16.15 -48.29
C GLY A 117 7.02 16.25 -47.11
N ASP A 118 6.68 17.47 -46.71
CA ASP A 118 5.79 17.74 -45.59
C ASP A 118 4.30 17.79 -46.02
N THR A 119 3.88 16.85 -46.86
CA THR A 119 2.47 16.78 -47.32
C THR A 119 1.57 16.25 -46.19
N PRO A 120 0.55 17.02 -45.73
CA PRO A 120 -0.20 16.66 -44.53
C PRO A 120 -1.02 15.37 -44.66
N SER A 121 -1.52 15.03 -45.85
CA SER A 121 -2.25 13.76 -46.07
C SER A 121 -1.35 12.53 -45.92
N CYS A 122 -0.10 12.62 -46.37
CA CYS A 122 0.87 11.54 -46.22
C CYS A 122 1.35 11.44 -44.77
N ALA A 123 1.55 12.58 -44.10
CA ALA A 123 1.90 12.61 -42.68
C ALA A 123 0.84 11.93 -41.80
N SER A 124 -0.45 12.22 -42.01
CA SER A 124 -1.54 11.56 -41.27
C SER A 124 -1.61 10.06 -41.52
N GLU A 125 -1.44 9.62 -42.77
CA GLU A 125 -1.43 8.18 -43.11
C GLU A 125 -0.22 7.46 -42.49
N LEU A 126 0.96 8.09 -42.48
CA LEU A 126 2.15 7.58 -41.82
C LEU A 126 1.93 7.40 -40.31
N VAL A 127 1.30 8.37 -39.65
CA VAL A 127 0.98 8.29 -38.22
C VAL A 127 0.01 7.14 -37.93
N LEU A 128 -1.03 6.97 -38.75
CA LEU A 128 -2.00 5.87 -38.60
C LEU A 128 -1.33 4.50 -38.80
N TRP A 129 -0.46 4.37 -39.81
CA TRP A 129 0.28 3.15 -40.03
C TRP A 129 1.27 2.86 -38.89
N ALA A 130 2.03 3.87 -38.44
CA ALA A 130 2.95 3.72 -37.30
C ALA A 130 2.22 3.34 -36.01
N HIS A 131 1.00 3.85 -35.80
CA HIS A 131 0.14 3.44 -34.71
C HIS A 131 -0.24 1.96 -34.81
N GLY A 132 -0.68 1.49 -35.98
CA GLY A 132 -1.02 0.08 -36.21
C GLY A 132 0.17 -0.88 -36.00
N GLU A 133 1.36 -0.52 -36.47
CA GLU A 133 2.58 -1.31 -36.23
C GLU A 133 2.98 -1.30 -34.74
N THR A 134 2.76 -0.19 -34.04
CA THR A 134 2.99 -0.10 -32.59
C THR A 134 1.98 -0.94 -31.80
N GLU A 135 0.72 -0.97 -32.21
CA GLU A 135 -0.32 -1.83 -31.64
C GLU A 135 0.04 -3.31 -31.81
N TRP A 136 0.42 -3.71 -33.03
CA TRP A 136 0.87 -5.07 -33.29
C TRP A 136 2.09 -5.47 -32.45
N CYS A 137 3.07 -4.57 -32.27
CA CYS A 137 4.18 -4.81 -31.35
C CYS A 137 3.71 -4.99 -29.90
N GLY A 138 2.73 -4.18 -29.46
CA GLY A 138 2.12 -4.29 -28.14
C GLY A 138 1.46 -5.66 -27.92
N ASP A 139 0.70 -6.13 -28.90
CA ASP A 139 0.02 -7.43 -28.87
C ASP A 139 1.02 -8.60 -28.78
N LEU A 140 2.11 -8.53 -29.55
CA LEU A 140 3.19 -9.52 -29.46
C LEU A 140 3.83 -9.55 -28.06
N LEU A 141 4.13 -8.38 -27.49
CA LEU A 141 4.69 -8.28 -26.15
C LEU A 141 3.73 -8.83 -25.09
N GLN A 142 2.43 -8.53 -25.23
CA GLN A 142 1.40 -9.07 -24.35
C GLN A 142 1.33 -10.59 -24.43
N GLN A 143 1.22 -11.14 -25.63
CA GLN A 143 1.01 -12.57 -25.86
C GLN A 143 2.20 -13.41 -25.40
N TYR A 144 3.42 -12.98 -25.70
CA TYR A 144 4.60 -13.82 -25.52
C TYR A 144 5.43 -13.53 -24.27
N VAL A 145 5.28 -12.35 -23.66
CA VAL A 145 6.12 -11.92 -22.53
C VAL A 145 5.29 -11.49 -21.32
N LEU A 146 4.38 -10.53 -21.48
CA LEU A 146 3.76 -9.88 -20.31
C LEU A 146 2.72 -10.78 -19.63
N THR A 147 1.97 -11.59 -20.38
CA THR A 147 0.97 -12.50 -19.79
C THR A 147 1.63 -13.58 -18.95
N SER A 148 2.73 -14.17 -19.43
CA SER A 148 3.49 -15.18 -18.69
C SER A 148 4.24 -14.58 -17.50
N ALA A 149 4.80 -13.38 -17.65
CA ALA A 149 5.43 -12.64 -16.55
C ALA A 149 4.40 -12.32 -15.45
N ALA A 150 3.21 -11.83 -15.80
CA ALA A 150 2.16 -11.53 -14.84
C ALA A 150 1.69 -12.78 -14.08
N ALA A 151 1.48 -13.90 -14.78
CA ALA A 151 1.07 -15.17 -14.16
C ALA A 151 2.11 -15.71 -13.18
N ALA A 152 3.40 -15.48 -13.42
CA ALA A 152 4.48 -15.89 -12.53
C ALA A 152 4.79 -14.89 -11.41
N GLY A 153 4.09 -13.74 -11.34
CA GLY A 153 4.42 -12.64 -10.43
C GLY A 153 5.75 -11.93 -10.78
N GLY A 154 6.23 -12.08 -12.01
CA GLY A 154 7.49 -11.54 -12.51
C GLY A 154 7.42 -10.05 -12.87
N LEU A 155 7.12 -9.20 -11.89
CA LEU A 155 7.01 -7.74 -12.10
C LEU A 155 8.30 -7.13 -12.66
N ARG A 156 9.47 -7.54 -12.16
CA ARG A 156 10.78 -7.10 -12.69
C ARG A 156 10.92 -7.31 -14.19
N LEU A 157 10.62 -8.53 -14.66
CA LEU A 157 10.71 -8.86 -16.08
C LEU A 157 9.73 -8.00 -16.89
N ALA A 158 8.50 -7.83 -16.41
CA ALA A 158 7.51 -6.98 -17.09
C ALA A 158 7.99 -5.52 -17.16
N ALA A 159 8.55 -4.98 -16.06
CA ALA A 159 9.10 -3.64 -16.00
C ALA A 159 10.25 -3.46 -16.98
N GLU A 160 11.25 -4.34 -16.96
CA GLU A 160 12.40 -4.32 -17.88
C GLU A 160 11.94 -4.34 -19.35
N CYS A 161 11.00 -5.23 -19.71
CA CYS A 161 10.49 -5.33 -21.07
C CYS A 161 9.78 -4.04 -21.51
N VAL A 162 8.94 -3.47 -20.66
CA VAL A 162 8.25 -2.21 -20.97
C VAL A 162 9.24 -1.06 -21.13
N GLN A 163 10.25 -0.97 -20.26
CA GLN A 163 11.29 0.05 -20.37
C GLN A 163 12.08 -0.04 -21.67
N ILE A 164 12.49 -1.24 -22.06
CA ILE A 164 13.20 -1.47 -23.32
C ILE A 164 12.34 -1.01 -24.50
N ALA A 165 11.08 -1.43 -24.53
CA ALA A 165 10.18 -1.13 -25.65
C ALA A 165 9.87 0.38 -25.74
N VAL A 166 9.57 1.04 -24.60
CA VAL A 166 9.36 2.49 -24.53
C VAL A 166 10.63 3.27 -24.87
N GLY A 167 11.81 2.78 -24.46
CA GLY A 167 13.10 3.34 -24.83
C GLY A 167 13.27 3.41 -26.34
N HIS A 168 12.92 2.33 -27.06
CA HIS A 168 12.93 2.36 -28.53
C HIS A 168 11.88 3.29 -29.14
N CYS A 169 10.68 3.39 -28.56
CA CYS A 169 9.68 4.36 -29.02
C CYS A 169 10.16 5.80 -28.88
N SER A 170 10.87 6.13 -27.80
CA SER A 170 11.32 7.51 -27.53
C SER A 170 12.27 8.06 -28.60
N LEU A 171 13.00 7.18 -29.31
CA LEU A 171 13.87 7.57 -30.42
C LEU A 171 13.10 8.10 -31.64
N LEU A 172 11.81 7.80 -31.74
CA LEU A 172 10.94 8.28 -32.82
C LEU A 172 10.43 9.70 -32.59
N GLU A 173 10.50 10.20 -31.35
CA GLU A 173 10.01 11.54 -30.99
C GLU A 173 10.81 12.63 -31.69
N ASP A 174 12.11 12.42 -31.92
CA ASP A 174 12.98 13.32 -32.72
C ASP A 174 12.49 13.49 -34.17
N HIS A 175 11.66 12.56 -34.65
CA HIS A 175 11.09 12.56 -36.00
C HIS A 175 9.60 12.94 -36.00
N GLY A 176 9.07 13.43 -34.88
CA GLY A 176 7.68 13.87 -34.75
C GLY A 176 6.66 12.75 -34.52
N LEU A 177 7.12 11.54 -34.17
CA LEU A 177 6.26 10.37 -33.95
C LEU A 177 6.26 9.96 -32.47
N ALA A 178 5.25 10.42 -31.72
CA ALA A 178 5.10 10.12 -30.29
C ALA A 178 4.40 8.77 -30.02
N MET A 179 5.10 7.65 -30.28
CA MET A 179 4.52 6.30 -30.15
C MET A 179 4.59 5.73 -28.72
N ALA A 180 5.42 6.31 -27.84
CA ALA A 180 5.60 5.82 -26.47
C ALA A 180 4.29 5.81 -25.67
N ALA A 181 3.45 6.85 -25.80
CA ALA A 181 2.16 6.94 -25.12
C ALA A 181 1.18 5.83 -25.56
N VAL A 182 1.19 5.48 -26.85
CA VAL A 182 0.36 4.40 -27.40
C VAL A 182 0.77 3.06 -26.80
N LEU A 183 2.07 2.75 -26.83
CA LEU A 183 2.59 1.51 -26.27
C LEU A 183 2.31 1.39 -24.77
N MET A 184 2.54 2.47 -24.01
CA MET A 184 2.26 2.52 -22.57
C MET A 184 0.79 2.20 -22.26
N ARG A 185 -0.16 2.71 -23.06
CA ARG A 185 -1.59 2.44 -22.93
C ARG A 185 -1.92 0.94 -23.12
N LEU A 186 -1.27 0.28 -24.07
CA LEU A 186 -1.51 -1.13 -24.40
C LEU A 186 -0.95 -2.08 -23.32
N VAL A 187 0.25 -1.79 -22.80
CA VAL A 187 0.92 -2.69 -21.85
C VAL A 187 0.41 -2.52 -20.41
N ARG A 188 -0.15 -1.35 -20.06
CA ARG A 188 -0.59 -0.99 -18.70
C ARG A 188 -1.44 -2.07 -18.01
N PRO A 189 -2.50 -2.65 -18.62
CA PRO A 189 -3.32 -3.65 -17.95
C PRO A 189 -2.56 -4.91 -17.56
N ASN A 190 -1.55 -5.31 -18.35
CA ASN A 190 -0.74 -6.50 -18.03
C ASN A 190 0.23 -6.22 -16.88
N VAL A 191 0.76 -4.99 -16.82
CA VAL A 191 1.64 -4.55 -15.72
C VAL A 191 0.84 -4.40 -14.42
N GLU A 192 -0.39 -3.89 -14.47
CA GLU A 192 -1.30 -3.84 -13.31
C GLU A 192 -1.58 -5.24 -12.76
N ARG A 193 -1.88 -6.22 -13.63
CA ARG A 193 -2.04 -7.61 -13.20
C ARG A 193 -0.76 -8.21 -12.59
N ALA A 194 0.41 -7.89 -13.16
CA ALA A 194 1.69 -8.34 -12.61
C ALA A 194 1.99 -7.71 -11.24
N LEU A 195 1.59 -6.44 -11.05
CA LEU A 195 1.67 -5.73 -9.78
C LEU A 195 0.82 -6.43 -8.72
N GLU A 196 -0.46 -6.67 -9.01
CA GLU A 196 -1.41 -7.37 -8.12
C GLU A 196 -0.93 -8.78 -7.76
N ALA A 197 -0.48 -9.55 -8.75
CA ALA A 197 0.06 -10.90 -8.53
C ALA A 197 1.30 -10.87 -7.62
N ASN A 198 2.19 -9.89 -7.78
CA ASN A 198 3.35 -9.75 -6.91
C ASN A 198 2.94 -9.39 -5.47
N ILE A 199 1.96 -8.50 -5.29
CA ILE A 199 1.44 -8.16 -3.95
C ILE A 199 0.87 -9.39 -3.24
N ARG A 200 0.05 -10.20 -3.93
CA ARG A 200 -0.45 -11.47 -3.40
C ARG A 200 0.68 -12.42 -3.04
N ARG A 201 1.72 -12.51 -3.87
CA ARG A 201 2.91 -13.32 -3.57
C ARG A 201 3.65 -12.84 -2.32
N ILE A 202 3.72 -11.53 -2.08
CA ILE A 202 4.29 -10.98 -0.84
C ILE A 202 3.44 -11.42 0.35
N GLU A 203 2.13 -11.25 0.26
CA GLU A 203 1.19 -11.65 1.31
C GLU A 203 1.32 -13.13 1.67
N GLU A 204 1.20 -14.03 0.69
CA GLU A 204 1.34 -15.49 0.87
C GLU A 204 2.70 -15.85 1.49
N SER A 205 3.77 -15.20 1.02
CA SER A 205 5.11 -15.46 1.55
C SER A 205 5.30 -14.98 2.99
N VAL A 206 4.64 -13.89 3.39
CA VAL A 206 4.69 -13.37 4.75
C VAL A 206 3.84 -14.23 5.68
N GLN A 207 2.65 -14.63 5.24
CA GLN A 207 1.78 -15.56 5.98
C GLN A 207 2.46 -16.92 6.21
N ALA A 208 3.08 -17.50 5.17
CA ALA A 208 3.83 -18.74 5.30
C ALA A 208 4.99 -18.64 6.30
N MET A 209 5.64 -17.47 6.38
CA MET A 209 6.70 -17.23 7.37
C MET A 209 6.14 -17.04 8.79
N ALA A 210 5.01 -16.34 8.92
CA ALA A 210 4.32 -16.12 10.19
C ALA A 210 3.82 -17.42 10.84
N ALA A 211 3.54 -18.47 10.06
CA ALA A 211 3.16 -19.79 10.56
C ALA A 211 4.24 -20.44 11.45
N GLY A 212 5.51 -20.10 11.24
CA GLY A 212 6.66 -20.63 12.00
C GLY A 212 7.49 -19.55 12.70
N ASP A 213 6.98 -18.33 12.79
CA ASP A 213 7.68 -17.21 13.44
C ASP A 213 7.66 -17.40 14.97
N ASP A 214 8.79 -17.19 15.63
CA ASP A 214 8.90 -17.25 17.10
C ASP A 214 8.61 -15.90 17.75
N TRP A 215 8.35 -14.88 16.92
CA TRP A 215 8.10 -13.50 17.29
C TRP A 215 9.29 -12.83 18.00
N THR A 216 10.51 -13.30 17.72
CA THR A 216 11.73 -12.69 18.26
C THR A 216 12.24 -11.56 17.36
N LEU A 217 12.54 -10.41 17.96
CA LEU A 217 13.07 -9.25 17.24
C LEU A 217 14.56 -9.43 16.93
N LEU A 218 14.89 -9.55 15.64
CA LEU A 218 16.24 -9.69 15.13
C LEU A 218 16.69 -8.40 14.43
N PRO A 219 17.98 -8.04 14.50
CA PRO A 219 18.50 -6.89 13.75
C PRO A 219 18.37 -7.13 12.25
N VAL A 220 17.92 -6.11 11.52
CA VAL A 220 17.79 -6.19 10.07
C VAL A 220 19.19 -6.25 9.41
N PRO A 221 19.49 -7.25 8.57
CA PRO A 221 20.78 -7.35 7.89
C PRO A 221 21.03 -6.15 6.98
N SER A 222 22.14 -5.44 7.18
CA SER A 222 22.52 -4.20 6.49
C SER A 222 23.02 -4.37 5.05
N ALA A 223 22.80 -5.53 4.41
CA ALA A 223 23.44 -5.84 3.13
C ALA A 223 22.70 -5.21 1.94
N PRO A 224 23.35 -4.35 1.13
CA PRO A 224 22.76 -3.90 -0.14
C PRO A 224 22.69 -5.08 -1.12
N ARG A 225 21.47 -5.56 -1.37
CA ARG A 225 21.24 -6.73 -2.23
C ARG A 225 21.36 -6.43 -3.73
N SER A 226 21.30 -5.16 -4.13
CA SER A 226 21.44 -4.74 -5.52
C SER A 226 22.81 -4.08 -5.80
N PRO A 227 23.52 -4.42 -6.89
CA PRO A 227 24.71 -3.69 -7.31
C PRO A 227 24.44 -2.21 -7.60
N ALA A 228 23.21 -1.83 -7.97
CA ALA A 228 22.81 -0.43 -8.14
C ALA A 228 22.67 0.31 -6.79
N ALA A 229 22.25 -0.38 -5.73
CA ALA A 229 22.13 0.21 -4.39
C ALA A 229 23.51 0.50 -3.75
N ARG A 230 24.57 -0.21 -4.16
CA ARG A 230 25.95 0.05 -3.69
C ARG A 230 26.50 1.39 -4.19
N LEU A 231 26.04 1.87 -5.34
CA LEU A 231 26.51 3.12 -5.96
C LEU A 231 25.81 4.37 -5.39
N LEU A 232 24.69 4.18 -4.70
CA LEU A 232 23.88 5.23 -4.07
C LEU A 232 23.97 5.17 -2.53
N ALA A 233 25.01 4.52 -2.00
CA ALA A 233 25.20 4.23 -0.58
C ALA A 233 25.51 5.50 0.25
N ASP A 234 24.51 6.37 0.33
CA ASP A 234 24.31 7.39 1.37
C ASP A 234 23.02 7.07 2.17
N ALA A 235 22.41 5.90 1.92
CA ALA A 235 21.22 5.45 2.62
C ALA A 235 21.57 5.00 4.05
N PRO A 236 20.89 5.51 5.09
CA PRO A 236 21.16 5.15 6.47
C PRO A 236 20.99 3.65 6.67
N VAL A 237 21.92 3.04 7.41
CA VAL A 237 21.82 1.65 7.86
C VAL A 237 20.49 1.47 8.60
N ALA A 238 19.73 0.43 8.25
CA ALA A 238 18.51 0.06 8.95
C ALA A 238 18.84 -0.33 10.40
N ASN A 239 18.77 0.63 11.32
CA ASN A 239 19.08 0.46 12.74
C ASN A 239 17.83 0.06 13.55
N PHE A 240 17.02 -0.83 13.02
CA PHE A 240 15.81 -1.32 13.69
C PHE A 240 15.77 -2.85 13.68
N ARG A 241 14.92 -3.40 14.55
CA ARG A 241 14.74 -4.84 14.72
C ARG A 241 13.34 -5.25 14.27
N LEU A 242 13.25 -6.41 13.65
CA LEU A 242 11.99 -6.99 13.14
C LEU A 242 12.00 -8.49 13.41
N THR A 243 10.81 -9.09 13.53
CA THR A 243 10.69 -10.56 13.50
C THR A 243 10.93 -11.08 12.09
N SER A 244 11.03 -12.40 11.94
CA SER A 244 11.34 -13.02 10.64
C SER A 244 10.28 -12.68 9.59
N SER A 245 8.99 -12.79 9.92
CA SER A 245 7.88 -12.46 9.02
C SER A 245 7.81 -10.98 8.67
N ALA A 246 8.06 -10.10 9.65
CA ALA A 246 8.09 -8.65 9.44
C ALA A 246 9.27 -8.23 8.54
N TYR A 247 10.44 -8.82 8.75
CA TYR A 247 11.61 -8.60 7.88
C TYR A 247 11.34 -9.09 6.46
N ARG A 248 10.65 -10.22 6.30
CA ARG A 248 10.25 -10.72 4.98
C ARG A 248 9.34 -9.75 4.26
N LEU A 249 8.34 -9.20 4.95
CA LEU A 249 7.46 -8.16 4.41
C LEU A 249 8.27 -6.94 3.99
N TYR A 250 9.10 -6.41 4.88
CA TYR A 250 9.96 -5.25 4.60
C TYR A 250 10.85 -5.47 3.36
N SER A 251 11.58 -6.58 3.32
CA SER A 251 12.51 -6.88 2.23
C SER A 251 11.79 -7.07 0.90
N MET A 252 10.65 -7.76 0.88
CA MET A 252 9.92 -7.96 -0.37
C MET A 252 9.24 -6.69 -0.86
N VAL A 253 8.72 -5.84 0.04
CA VAL A 253 8.18 -4.52 -0.34
C VAL A 253 9.28 -3.62 -0.89
N GLN A 254 10.49 -3.66 -0.31
CA GLN A 254 11.63 -2.94 -0.86
C GLN A 254 11.96 -3.40 -2.28
N ASP A 255 12.11 -4.71 -2.51
CA ASP A 255 12.38 -5.29 -3.84
C ASP A 255 11.26 -4.93 -4.84
N PHE A 256 10.00 -5.02 -4.40
CA PHE A 256 8.83 -4.63 -5.20
C PHE A 256 8.87 -3.16 -5.61
N LEU A 257 9.19 -2.24 -4.69
CA LEU A 257 9.31 -0.82 -5.00
C LEU A 257 10.47 -0.54 -5.96
N GLU A 258 11.60 -1.25 -5.82
CA GLU A 258 12.71 -1.16 -6.78
C GLU A 258 12.30 -1.56 -8.20
N ASP A 259 11.38 -2.52 -8.34
CA ASP A 259 10.84 -2.96 -9.63
C ASP A 259 9.75 -2.00 -10.19
N VAL A 260 9.00 -1.30 -9.34
CA VAL A 260 7.94 -0.35 -9.75
C VAL A 260 8.48 1.03 -10.12
N ILE A 261 9.46 1.55 -9.37
CA ILE A 261 10.03 2.89 -9.59
C ILE A 261 10.36 3.18 -11.07
N PRO A 262 11.00 2.26 -11.83
CA PRO A 262 11.39 2.50 -13.21
C PRO A 262 10.21 2.64 -14.18
N ILE A 263 9.00 2.21 -13.79
CA ILE A 263 7.77 2.22 -14.60
C ILE A 263 6.67 3.13 -14.02
N VAL A 264 6.97 3.97 -13.03
CA VAL A 264 6.02 4.90 -12.38
C VAL A 264 5.29 5.83 -13.37
N ASN A 265 5.89 6.12 -14.53
CA ASN A 265 5.29 6.94 -15.59
C ASN A 265 4.03 6.33 -16.23
N LEU A 266 3.76 5.04 -16.01
CA LEU A 266 2.53 4.35 -16.45
C LEU A 266 1.29 4.69 -15.61
N GLN A 267 1.34 5.74 -14.77
CA GLN A 267 0.28 6.09 -13.81
C GLN A 267 -0.01 4.94 -12.82
N LEU A 268 1.04 4.22 -12.41
CA LEU A 268 0.94 3.08 -11.49
C LEU A 268 1.08 3.47 -10.01
N THR A 269 1.33 4.75 -9.70
CA THR A 269 1.54 5.19 -8.31
C THR A 269 0.34 4.86 -7.43
N THR A 270 -0.88 5.18 -7.89
CA THR A 270 -2.13 4.93 -7.16
C THR A 270 -2.36 3.43 -6.89
N PRO A 271 -2.41 2.54 -7.90
CA PRO A 271 -2.61 1.11 -7.64
C PRO A 271 -1.48 0.48 -6.80
N THR A 272 -0.26 1.01 -6.89
CA THR A 272 0.86 0.57 -6.05
C THR A 272 0.62 0.92 -4.58
N LEU A 273 0.23 2.17 -4.28
CA LEU A 273 -0.04 2.61 -2.92
C LEU A 273 -1.26 1.89 -2.32
N ASP A 274 -2.33 1.71 -3.10
CA ASP A 274 -3.54 1.01 -2.65
C ASP A 274 -3.24 -0.46 -2.35
N GLY A 275 -2.45 -1.11 -3.21
CA GLY A 275 -2.02 -2.48 -2.98
C GLY A 275 -1.09 -2.63 -1.76
N LEU A 276 -0.18 -1.68 -1.51
CA LEU A 276 0.64 -1.66 -0.30
C LEU A 276 -0.20 -1.38 0.97
N ALA A 277 -1.25 -0.56 0.87
CA ALA A 277 -2.21 -0.32 1.94
C ALA A 277 -2.97 -1.60 2.29
N HIS A 278 -3.46 -2.31 1.27
CA HIS A 278 -4.12 -3.59 1.45
C HIS A 278 -3.19 -4.62 2.11
N LEU A 279 -1.95 -4.75 1.61
CA LEU A 279 -0.94 -5.66 2.15
C LEU A 279 -0.65 -5.40 3.64
N TYR A 280 -0.51 -4.14 4.03
CA TYR A 280 -0.29 -3.78 5.44
C TYR A 280 -1.53 -4.07 6.30
N SER A 281 -2.73 -3.79 5.80
CA SER A 281 -3.98 -4.13 6.48
C SER A 281 -4.06 -5.63 6.77
N GLN A 282 -3.82 -6.47 5.75
CA GLN A 282 -3.79 -7.93 5.90
C GLN A 282 -2.73 -8.39 6.89
N TYR A 283 -1.55 -7.76 6.87
CA TYR A 283 -0.50 -8.02 7.85
C TYR A 283 -0.94 -7.68 9.28
N THR A 284 -1.55 -6.52 9.53
CA THR A 284 -2.04 -6.16 10.87
C THR A 284 -3.20 -7.05 11.34
N ALA A 285 -4.09 -7.48 10.44
CA ALA A 285 -5.13 -8.46 10.74
C ALA A 285 -4.53 -9.82 11.12
N MET A 286 -3.45 -10.23 10.44
CA MET A 286 -2.69 -11.43 10.82
C MET A 286 -2.02 -11.29 12.20
N LEU A 287 -1.43 -10.13 12.51
CA LEU A 287 -0.86 -9.87 13.84
C LEU A 287 -1.93 -9.90 14.94
N ASN A 288 -3.13 -9.38 14.67
CA ASN A 288 -4.25 -9.47 15.62
C ASN A 288 -4.64 -10.93 15.89
N ARG A 289 -4.75 -11.77 14.84
CA ARG A 289 -5.01 -13.20 14.97
C ARG A 289 -3.91 -13.95 15.72
N ALA A 290 -2.65 -13.55 15.57
CA ALA A 290 -1.54 -14.14 16.32
C ALA A 290 -1.63 -13.87 17.83
N ARG A 291 -2.29 -12.77 18.22
CA ARG A 291 -2.43 -12.31 19.61
C ARG A 291 -3.62 -12.96 20.34
N THR A 292 -4.76 -13.12 19.67
CA THR A 292 -5.97 -13.69 20.26
C THR A 292 -5.98 -15.23 20.11
N PRO A 293 -6.35 -16.01 21.14
CA PRO A 293 -6.64 -17.43 20.94
C PRO A 293 -7.81 -17.60 19.95
N ASP A 294 -7.76 -18.62 19.08
CA ASP A 294 -8.84 -18.89 18.11
C ASP A 294 -10.19 -19.09 18.83
N ASP A 295 -11.08 -18.11 18.69
CA ASP A 295 -12.46 -18.19 19.12
C ASP A 295 -13.19 -19.25 18.28
N SER A 296 -13.35 -20.43 18.85
CA SER A 296 -14.41 -21.35 18.46
C SER A 296 -15.28 -21.79 19.64
N SER A 297 -15.11 -21.20 20.84
CA SER A 297 -15.82 -21.69 22.03
C SER A 297 -16.11 -20.72 23.18
N ASN A 298 -15.99 -19.39 23.04
CA ASN A 298 -16.41 -18.47 24.12
C ASN A 298 -17.50 -17.50 23.63
N ASP A 299 -18.68 -17.57 24.26
CA ASP A 299 -19.83 -16.66 24.08
C ASP A 299 -19.60 -15.24 24.68
N TRP A 300 -18.36 -14.93 25.10
CA TRP A 300 -17.97 -13.60 25.55
C TRP A 300 -17.61 -12.76 24.33
N ASP A 301 -18.40 -11.70 24.04
CA ASP A 301 -18.18 -10.80 22.90
C ASP A 301 -17.30 -9.59 23.30
N PRO A 302 -15.97 -9.64 23.08
CA PRO A 302 -15.09 -8.50 23.30
C PRO A 302 -15.39 -7.29 22.39
N SER A 303 -16.23 -7.46 21.35
CA SER A 303 -16.61 -6.35 20.46
C SER A 303 -17.48 -5.31 21.16
N ALA A 304 -18.34 -5.71 22.11
CA ALA A 304 -19.19 -4.79 22.87
C ALA A 304 -18.36 -3.93 23.85
N ALA A 305 -17.37 -4.53 24.53
CA ALA A 305 -16.43 -3.83 25.41
C ALA A 305 -15.47 -2.91 24.60
N ALA A 306 -15.01 -3.38 23.44
CA ALA A 306 -14.21 -2.56 22.51
C ALA A 306 -15.03 -1.40 21.90
N ALA A 307 -16.32 -1.59 21.61
CA ALA A 307 -17.22 -0.54 21.13
C ALA A 307 -17.50 0.51 22.22
N ALA A 308 -17.71 0.08 23.47
CA ALA A 308 -17.83 0.99 24.61
C ALA A 308 -16.53 1.79 24.85
N PHE A 309 -15.37 1.14 24.74
CA PHE A 309 -14.08 1.80 24.85
C PHE A 309 -13.80 2.77 23.68
N ALA A 310 -14.14 2.39 22.45
CA ALA A 310 -14.01 3.24 21.26
C ALA A 310 -14.91 4.47 21.36
N ALA A 311 -16.15 4.32 21.85
CA ALA A 311 -17.07 5.42 22.11
C ALA A 311 -16.57 6.37 23.22
N ALA A 312 -15.96 5.82 24.28
CA ALA A 312 -15.36 6.61 25.37
C ALA A 312 -14.07 7.35 24.94
N SER A 313 -13.39 6.86 23.90
CA SER A 313 -12.14 7.44 23.37
C SER A 313 -12.36 8.50 22.29
N SER A 314 -13.57 8.61 21.72
CA SER A 314 -13.86 9.49 20.58
C SER A 314 -14.50 10.84 20.94
N GLN A 315 -14.55 11.27 22.21
CA GLN A 315 -15.05 12.60 22.57
C GLN A 315 -14.05 13.70 22.19
N GLY A 316 -14.10 14.07 20.91
CA GLY A 316 -13.30 15.12 20.30
C GLY A 316 -13.40 15.09 18.77
N GLY A 317 -14.61 15.14 18.21
CA GLY A 317 -14.80 15.25 16.77
C GLY A 317 -16.26 15.19 16.35
N ASP A 318 -16.69 16.24 15.65
CA ASP A 318 -18.03 16.50 15.11
C ASP A 318 -18.60 15.34 14.28
N GLY A 319 -19.92 15.18 14.33
CA GLY A 319 -20.66 14.08 13.72
C GLY A 319 -20.57 14.09 12.20
N GLY A 320 -20.21 12.94 11.64
CA GLY A 320 -20.32 12.65 10.21
C GLY A 320 -20.93 11.26 10.03
N GLU A 321 -22.22 11.20 9.75
CA GLU A 321 -22.93 10.01 9.31
C GLU A 321 -22.36 9.51 7.97
N GLY A 322 -22.16 8.20 7.87
CA GLY A 322 -21.75 7.54 6.62
C GLY A 322 -21.15 6.17 6.84
N ALA A 323 -21.97 5.18 7.20
CA ALA A 323 -21.59 3.76 7.17
C ALA A 323 -22.61 3.01 6.31
N ASP A 324 -22.38 3.02 5.00
CA ASP A 324 -22.93 1.97 4.12
C ASP A 324 -22.00 0.76 4.23
N GLY A 325 -22.57 -0.33 4.75
CA GLY A 325 -21.92 -1.63 4.83
C GLY A 325 -21.66 -2.18 3.43
N ALA A 326 -20.39 -2.45 3.15
CA ALA A 326 -19.99 -3.37 2.09
C ALA A 326 -19.44 -4.64 2.76
N GLU A 327 -20.35 -5.57 3.06
CA GLU A 327 -20.00 -6.97 3.27
C GLU A 327 -19.46 -7.53 1.95
N GLY A 328 -18.14 -7.51 1.81
CA GLY A 328 -17.42 -8.22 0.76
C GLY A 328 -16.97 -9.57 1.29
N GLU A 329 -17.77 -10.61 1.07
CA GLU A 329 -17.37 -12.00 1.24
C GLU A 329 -16.13 -12.29 0.40
N GLY A 330 -15.01 -12.50 1.09
CA GLY A 330 -13.75 -12.98 0.54
C GLY A 330 -13.12 -13.93 1.52
N ALA A 331 -13.71 -15.13 1.67
CA ALA A 331 -13.11 -16.25 2.38
C ALA A 331 -11.86 -16.74 1.62
N GLY A 332 -10.76 -15.99 1.72
CA GLY A 332 -9.41 -16.43 1.39
C GLY A 332 -8.80 -17.05 2.63
N SER A 333 -8.33 -18.29 2.51
CA SER A 333 -7.71 -19.13 3.56
C SER A 333 -7.20 -18.35 4.79
N THR A 334 -7.82 -18.58 5.94
CA THR A 334 -7.25 -18.18 7.24
C THR A 334 -5.95 -18.95 7.47
N GLY A 335 -4.86 -18.44 6.90
CA GLY A 335 -3.54 -19.05 7.02
C GLY A 335 -3.18 -19.28 8.47
N ILE A 336 -2.59 -20.44 8.75
CA ILE A 336 -2.10 -20.83 10.08
C ILE A 336 -1.04 -19.82 10.51
N VAL A 337 -1.18 -19.24 11.70
CA VAL A 337 -0.25 -18.25 12.26
C VAL A 337 0.18 -18.72 13.64
N ASN A 338 1.46 -18.61 13.98
CA ASN A 338 1.94 -19.02 15.29
C ASN A 338 1.43 -18.06 16.38
N LYS A 339 1.08 -18.56 17.55
CA LYS A 339 0.50 -17.72 18.62
C LYS A 339 1.59 -16.98 19.40
N ALA A 340 1.34 -15.71 19.69
CA ALA A 340 2.15 -14.90 20.58
C ALA A 340 1.67 -15.10 22.03
N VAL A 341 2.31 -16.06 22.72
CA VAL A 341 1.88 -16.53 24.05
C VAL A 341 2.36 -15.60 25.16
N THR A 342 3.53 -15.00 25.02
CA THR A 342 4.12 -14.12 26.05
C THR A 342 3.89 -12.65 25.73
N ASP A 343 3.81 -11.81 26.76
CA ASP A 343 3.69 -10.35 26.62
C ASP A 343 4.81 -9.77 25.77
N ARG A 344 6.02 -10.32 25.90
CA ARG A 344 7.17 -9.94 25.07
C ARG A 344 6.92 -10.21 23.59
N GLN A 345 6.34 -11.36 23.24
CA GLN A 345 6.00 -11.69 21.86
C GLN A 345 4.86 -10.80 21.34
N GLN A 346 3.82 -10.55 22.14
CA GLN A 346 2.72 -9.66 21.76
C GLN A 346 3.21 -8.22 21.54
N LEU A 347 4.10 -7.72 22.40
CA LEU A 347 4.78 -6.44 22.23
C LEU A 347 5.69 -6.43 20.99
N ALA A 348 6.31 -7.56 20.62
CA ALA A 348 7.10 -7.68 19.40
C ALA A 348 6.22 -7.54 18.14
N LEU A 349 4.98 -8.04 18.16
CA LEU A 349 4.01 -7.82 17.07
C LEU A 349 3.72 -6.32 16.91
N ILE A 350 3.47 -5.61 18.01
CA ILE A 350 3.26 -4.16 18.00
C ILE A 350 4.51 -3.44 17.51
N ALA A 351 5.70 -3.85 17.98
CA ALA A 351 6.97 -3.27 17.53
C ALA A 351 7.21 -3.45 16.04
N ASN A 352 6.85 -4.60 15.46
CA ASN A 352 6.88 -4.82 14.02
C ASN A 352 5.97 -3.82 13.30
N ALA A 353 4.71 -3.70 13.73
CA ALA A 353 3.73 -2.81 13.12
C ALA A 353 4.20 -1.34 13.17
N VAL A 354 4.63 -0.85 14.33
CA VAL A 354 5.16 0.52 14.50
C VAL A 354 6.35 0.76 13.57
N THR A 355 7.30 -0.18 13.53
CA THR A 355 8.50 -0.04 12.69
C THR A 355 8.17 -0.01 11.21
N LEU A 356 7.28 -0.89 10.75
CA LEU A 356 6.84 -0.91 9.36
C LEU A 356 6.02 0.33 9.00
N ALA A 357 5.20 0.85 9.92
CA ALA A 357 4.47 2.11 9.75
C ALA A 357 5.39 3.33 9.58
N GLU A 358 6.59 3.30 10.17
CA GLU A 358 7.60 4.35 10.01
C GLU A 358 8.41 4.19 8.72
N GLU A 359 8.77 2.96 8.36
CA GLU A 359 9.73 2.68 7.29
C GLU A 359 9.10 2.51 5.90
N LEU A 360 7.94 1.86 5.78
CA LEU A 360 7.30 1.62 4.48
C LEU A 360 6.91 2.94 3.76
N PRO A 361 6.37 3.97 4.44
CA PRO A 361 6.13 5.28 3.82
C PRO A 361 7.41 5.96 3.34
N ARG A 362 8.55 5.77 4.04
CA ARG A 362 9.85 6.32 3.62
C ARG A 362 10.31 5.67 2.32
N LEU A 363 10.16 4.36 2.19
CA LEU A 363 10.47 3.64 0.95
C LEU A 363 9.57 4.09 -0.20
N ALA A 364 8.26 4.17 0.02
CA ALA A 364 7.31 4.55 -1.03
C ALA A 364 7.36 6.04 -1.41
N ALA A 365 7.91 6.92 -0.56
CA ALA A 365 8.10 8.33 -0.89
C ALA A 365 8.89 8.52 -2.20
N ARG A 366 9.76 7.56 -2.56
CA ARG A 366 10.50 7.52 -3.84
C ARG A 366 9.58 7.47 -5.06
N LEU A 367 8.36 6.92 -4.95
CA LEU A 367 7.36 6.90 -6.03
C LEU A 367 6.80 8.29 -6.35
N THR A 368 6.89 9.23 -5.40
CA THR A 368 6.39 10.60 -5.55
C THR A 368 7.47 11.58 -6.01
N GLN A 369 8.74 11.13 -6.05
CA GLN A 369 9.86 11.94 -6.51
C GLN A 369 9.90 11.99 -8.04
N PRO A 370 10.21 13.16 -8.64
CA PRO A 370 10.42 13.24 -10.08
C PRO A 370 11.68 12.44 -10.47
N VAL A 371 11.55 11.53 -11.43
CA VAL A 371 12.67 10.73 -11.94
C VAL A 371 13.72 11.67 -12.56
N ALA A 372 14.96 11.59 -12.07
CA ALA A 372 16.07 12.40 -12.58
C ALA A 372 16.41 11.98 -14.02
N GLY A 373 16.31 12.90 -14.99
CA GLY A 373 16.71 12.67 -16.38
C GLY A 373 15.69 13.11 -17.44
N GLN A 374 14.42 13.28 -17.09
CA GLN A 374 13.44 13.88 -17.99
C GLN A 374 13.48 15.41 -17.87
N ARG A 375 13.91 16.09 -18.93
CA ARG A 375 13.73 17.55 -19.13
C ARG A 375 12.23 17.84 -19.29
N ALA A 376 11.44 17.67 -18.24
CA ALA A 376 10.08 18.17 -18.21
C ALA A 376 10.14 19.69 -17.99
N SER A 377 9.56 20.46 -18.92
CA SER A 377 9.38 21.90 -18.79
C SER A 377 8.76 22.26 -17.44
N ARG A 378 9.17 23.41 -16.91
CA ARG A 378 8.80 23.94 -15.58
C ARG A 378 7.28 24.02 -15.36
N GLU A 379 6.48 24.10 -16.43
CA GLU A 379 5.01 24.02 -16.42
C GLU A 379 4.45 22.66 -15.96
N GLN A 380 5.04 21.53 -16.36
CA GLN A 380 4.49 20.19 -16.07
C GLN A 380 4.61 19.80 -14.59
N ARG A 381 5.60 20.40 -13.89
CA ARG A 381 5.83 20.25 -12.44
C ARG A 381 4.71 20.85 -11.58
N ARG A 382 3.83 21.68 -12.16
CA ARG A 382 2.71 22.35 -11.45
C ARG A 382 1.36 21.65 -11.61
N SER A 383 1.31 20.47 -12.23
CA SER A 383 0.07 19.72 -12.37
C SER A 383 -0.41 19.11 -11.05
N SER A 384 -1.73 19.12 -10.83
CA SER A 384 -2.46 18.58 -9.66
C SER A 384 -2.09 17.13 -9.29
N GLY A 385 -1.51 16.36 -10.22
CA GLY A 385 -1.13 14.97 -10.01
C GLY A 385 0.00 14.77 -9.00
N GLY A 386 0.94 15.71 -8.85
CA GLY A 386 2.02 15.59 -7.85
C GLY A 386 1.51 15.77 -6.43
N GLU A 387 0.54 16.69 -6.25
CA GLU A 387 -0.12 16.94 -4.97
C GLU A 387 -1.05 15.79 -4.60
N ALA A 388 -1.84 15.27 -5.54
CA ALA A 388 -2.69 14.09 -5.33
C ALA A 388 -1.88 12.87 -4.88
N LYS A 389 -0.74 12.58 -5.51
CA LYS A 389 0.16 11.48 -5.08
C LYS A 389 0.69 11.67 -3.67
N ARG A 390 1.00 12.91 -3.26
CA ARG A 390 1.46 13.21 -1.90
C ARG A 390 0.32 13.07 -0.88
N GLN A 391 -0.89 13.51 -1.22
CA GLN A 391 -2.07 13.33 -0.38
C GLN A 391 -2.37 11.84 -0.17
N GLN A 392 -2.28 11.03 -1.23
CA GLN A 392 -2.47 9.58 -1.15
C GLN A 392 -1.41 8.91 -0.26
N LEU A 393 -0.13 9.32 -0.36
CA LEU A 393 0.93 8.86 0.54
C LEU A 393 0.65 9.23 2.00
N GLN A 394 0.10 10.43 2.27
CA GLN A 394 -0.28 10.84 3.62
C GLN A 394 -1.49 10.06 4.14
N ALA A 395 -2.50 9.80 3.30
CA ALA A 395 -3.64 8.97 3.64
C ALA A 395 -3.20 7.55 4.00
N TRP A 396 -2.30 6.97 3.19
CA TRP A 396 -1.71 5.66 3.48
C TRP A 396 -0.94 5.66 4.81
N LYS A 397 -0.10 6.68 5.06
CA LYS A 397 0.60 6.83 6.34
C LYS A 397 -0.38 6.88 7.53
N LYS A 398 -1.50 7.60 7.38
CA LYS A 398 -2.55 7.67 8.41
C LYS A 398 -3.17 6.29 8.68
N GLN A 399 -3.49 5.55 7.62
CA GLN A 399 -4.04 4.19 7.72
C GLN A 399 -3.06 3.22 8.41
N LEU A 400 -1.76 3.34 8.14
CA LEU A 400 -0.72 2.54 8.83
C LEU A 400 -0.72 2.82 10.33
N SER A 401 -0.79 4.09 10.71
CA SER A 401 -0.90 4.51 12.11
C SER A 401 -2.19 4.01 12.76
N GLU A 402 -3.32 4.07 12.07
CA GLU A 402 -4.60 3.53 12.57
C GLU A 402 -4.51 2.02 12.85
N GLY A 403 -3.85 1.25 11.98
CA GLY A 403 -3.59 -0.18 12.22
C GLY A 403 -2.72 -0.46 13.46
N VAL A 404 -1.70 0.38 13.70
CA VAL A 404 -0.86 0.32 14.91
C VAL A 404 -1.68 0.61 16.17
N GLU A 405 -2.52 1.64 16.12
CA GLU A 405 -3.39 2.03 17.22
C GLU A 405 -4.39 0.94 17.57
N ASN A 406 -4.98 0.28 16.57
CA ASN A 406 -5.89 -0.85 16.78
C ASN A 406 -5.20 -2.06 17.45
N LEU A 407 -3.97 -2.38 17.04
CA LEU A 407 -3.17 -3.43 17.69
C LEU A 407 -2.84 -3.08 19.14
N ARG A 408 -2.44 -1.83 19.38
CA ARG A 408 -2.14 -1.31 20.73
C ARG A 408 -3.38 -1.39 21.62
N MET A 409 -4.51 -0.92 21.09
CA MET A 409 -5.79 -0.93 21.79
C MET A 409 -6.22 -2.34 22.17
N GLY A 410 -6.15 -3.25 21.20
CA GLY A 410 -6.47 -4.65 21.41
C GLY A 410 -5.64 -5.29 22.53
N PHE A 411 -4.32 -5.04 22.54
CA PHE A 411 -3.43 -5.54 23.59
C PHE A 411 -3.81 -5.00 24.98
N CYS A 412 -4.03 -3.69 25.09
CA CYS A 412 -4.41 -3.06 26.35
C CYS A 412 -5.75 -3.59 26.88
N LEU A 413 -6.75 -3.75 26.01
CA LEU A 413 -8.05 -4.32 26.36
C LEU A 413 -7.91 -5.77 26.80
N GLN A 414 -7.16 -6.60 26.07
CA GLN A 414 -6.90 -7.99 26.45
C GLN A 414 -6.29 -8.06 27.85
N LYS A 415 -5.25 -7.26 28.13
CA LYS A 415 -4.60 -7.25 29.44
C LYS A 415 -5.52 -6.76 30.56
N ALA A 416 -6.40 -5.81 30.27
CA ALA A 416 -7.37 -5.34 31.24
C ALA A 416 -8.46 -6.39 31.52
N THR A 417 -8.93 -7.10 30.49
CA THR A 417 -9.90 -8.19 30.64
C THR A 417 -9.30 -9.40 31.37
N GLU A 418 -8.09 -9.84 31.02
CA GLU A 418 -7.36 -10.91 31.72
C GLU A 418 -7.20 -10.60 33.22
N LEU A 419 -7.01 -9.32 33.56
CA LEU A 419 -6.87 -8.86 34.93
C LEU A 419 -8.20 -8.84 35.70
N LEU A 420 -9.29 -8.40 35.05
CA LEU A 420 -10.60 -8.25 35.66
C LEU A 420 -11.39 -9.57 35.72
N TYR A 421 -11.14 -10.50 34.81
CA TYR A 421 -11.90 -11.75 34.66
C TYR A 421 -10.93 -12.95 34.53
N PRO A 422 -10.25 -13.36 35.60
CA PRO A 422 -9.40 -14.54 35.58
C PRO A 422 -10.23 -15.83 35.38
N ASP A 423 -9.85 -16.65 34.38
CA ASP A 423 -10.57 -17.82 33.81
C ASP A 423 -11.00 -18.96 34.78
N ALA A 424 -10.87 -18.82 36.10
CA ALA A 424 -11.10 -19.91 37.06
C ALA A 424 -12.16 -19.65 38.14
N CYS A 425 -12.53 -18.40 38.44
CA CYS A 425 -13.54 -18.11 39.45
C CYS A 425 -14.17 -16.73 39.28
N MET A 426 -15.50 -16.68 39.18
CA MET A 426 -16.26 -15.41 39.26
C MET A 426 -16.08 -14.70 40.60
N GLU A 427 -15.58 -15.41 41.63
CA GLU A 427 -15.31 -14.88 42.98
C GLU A 427 -14.09 -13.95 43.02
N ASP A 428 -13.14 -14.10 42.07
CA ASP A 428 -11.90 -13.31 42.01
C ASP A 428 -11.97 -12.14 41.00
N ALA A 429 -13.08 -12.02 40.27
CA ALA A 429 -13.24 -11.05 39.20
C ALA A 429 -13.71 -9.70 39.74
N LEU A 430 -13.01 -8.60 39.46
CA LEU A 430 -13.37 -7.27 39.96
C LEU A 430 -14.57 -6.69 39.19
N LEU A 431 -15.77 -7.11 39.57
CA LEU A 431 -17.01 -6.55 39.04
C LEU A 431 -17.62 -5.51 39.99
N PRO A 432 -18.35 -4.51 39.47
CA PRO A 432 -19.06 -3.53 40.28
C PRO A 432 -19.98 -4.13 41.37
N HIS A 433 -20.58 -5.29 41.12
CA HIS A 433 -21.43 -5.98 42.10
C HIS A 433 -20.66 -6.52 43.33
N LEU A 434 -19.34 -6.71 43.23
CA LEU A 434 -18.54 -7.14 44.39
C LEU A 434 -18.46 -6.05 45.45
N TYR A 435 -18.37 -4.77 45.06
CA TYR A 435 -18.40 -3.66 46.01
C TYR A 435 -19.70 -3.65 46.81
N PHE A 436 -20.83 -4.02 46.20
CA PHE A 436 -22.10 -4.17 46.91
C PHE A 436 -22.12 -5.34 47.90
N LEU A 437 -21.54 -6.49 47.53
CA LEU A 437 -21.49 -7.66 48.41
C LEU A 437 -20.66 -7.41 49.68
N MET A 438 -19.67 -6.52 49.63
CA MET A 438 -18.86 -6.14 50.80
C MET A 438 -19.69 -5.51 51.92
N ASP A 439 -20.80 -4.84 51.59
CA ASP A 439 -21.69 -4.21 52.58
C ASP A 439 -22.68 -5.20 53.22
N GLN A 440 -22.81 -6.42 52.66
CA GLN A 440 -23.64 -7.49 53.23
C GLN A 440 -22.94 -8.22 54.39
N VAL A 441 -21.63 -7.99 54.56
CA VAL A 441 -20.86 -8.50 55.69
C VAL A 441 -20.98 -7.51 56.85
N GLU A 442 -21.53 -7.94 57.98
CA GLU A 442 -21.62 -7.11 59.20
C GLU A 442 -20.22 -6.74 59.70
N SER A 443 -19.72 -5.59 59.27
CA SER A 443 -18.44 -5.02 59.66
C SER A 443 -18.58 -3.53 59.91
N ASP A 444 -17.92 -3.03 60.96
CA ASP A 444 -17.86 -1.61 61.27
C ASP A 444 -17.03 -0.88 60.19
N ALA A 445 -17.67 -0.05 59.36
CA ALA A 445 -17.02 0.73 58.30
C ALA A 445 -15.95 1.71 58.82
N SER A 446 -15.94 1.99 60.12
CA SER A 446 -14.91 2.79 60.80
C SER A 446 -13.59 2.01 60.98
N LEU A 447 -13.66 0.68 61.12
CA LEU A 447 -12.51 -0.20 61.29
C LEU A 447 -11.83 -0.55 59.96
N TRP A 448 -12.52 -0.34 58.83
CA TRP A 448 -11.99 -0.62 57.49
C TRP A 448 -10.65 0.10 57.22
N PHE A 449 -10.47 1.32 57.74
CA PHE A 449 -9.23 2.08 57.57
C PHE A 449 -7.99 1.45 58.21
N ASN A 450 -8.15 0.57 59.20
CA ASN A 450 -7.01 -0.04 59.89
C ASN A 450 -6.27 -1.05 59.00
N ASP A 451 -7.03 -1.75 58.12
CA ASP A 451 -6.52 -2.79 57.23
C ASP A 451 -6.83 -2.48 55.76
N ALA A 452 -7.00 -1.20 55.41
CA ALA A 452 -7.32 -0.76 54.06
C ALA A 452 -6.28 -1.28 53.05
N GLN A 453 -6.75 -2.00 52.03
CA GLN A 453 -5.94 -2.56 50.97
C GLN A 453 -6.65 -2.40 49.62
N PRO A 454 -5.90 -2.19 48.52
CA PRO A 454 -6.48 -2.30 47.18
C PRO A 454 -6.95 -3.74 46.93
N SER A 455 -7.90 -3.90 46.02
CA SER A 455 -8.38 -5.20 45.55
C SER A 455 -7.25 -5.99 44.86
N GLU A 456 -7.34 -7.32 44.88
CA GLU A 456 -6.31 -8.19 44.27
C GLU A 456 -6.08 -7.90 42.78
N ALA A 457 -7.15 -7.59 42.03
CA ALA A 457 -7.03 -7.15 40.64
C ALA A 457 -6.16 -5.88 40.50
N LEU A 458 -6.31 -4.90 41.41
CA LEU A 458 -5.50 -3.67 41.38
C LEU A 458 -4.07 -3.90 41.89
N LYS A 459 -3.84 -4.84 42.81
CA LYS A 459 -2.47 -5.29 43.14
C LYS A 459 -1.81 -5.91 41.92
N ASN A 460 -2.51 -6.78 41.21
CA ASN A 460 -2.03 -7.41 39.98
C ASN A 460 -1.82 -6.39 38.85
N PHE A 461 -2.61 -5.31 38.79
CA PHE A 461 -2.40 -4.19 37.85
C PHE A 461 -1.02 -3.54 38.02
N LEU A 462 -0.59 -3.30 39.26
CA LEU A 462 0.75 -2.75 39.55
C LEU A 462 1.85 -3.65 38.97
N PHE A 463 1.80 -4.95 39.25
CA PHE A 463 2.82 -5.89 38.76
C PHE A 463 2.76 -6.12 37.26
N THR A 464 1.56 -6.14 36.68
CA THR A 464 1.38 -6.24 35.22
C THR A 464 1.94 -5.00 34.53
N THR A 465 1.72 -3.81 35.09
CA THR A 465 2.29 -2.55 34.61
C THR A 465 3.81 -2.59 34.60
N LEU A 466 4.43 -3.08 35.68
CA LEU A 466 5.88 -3.26 35.78
C LEU A 466 6.41 -4.26 34.74
N ALA A 467 5.74 -5.41 34.59
CA ALA A 467 6.12 -6.44 33.63
C ALA A 467 6.02 -5.95 32.18
N ILE A 468 4.93 -5.26 31.82
CA ILE A 468 4.76 -4.63 30.50
C ILE A 468 5.85 -3.58 30.27
N SER A 469 6.13 -2.73 31.27
CA SER A 469 7.15 -1.69 31.13
C SER A 469 8.54 -2.27 30.91
N ASP A 470 8.90 -3.32 31.64
CA ASP A 470 10.18 -4.02 31.50
C ASP A 470 10.30 -4.66 30.11
N ALA A 471 9.31 -5.46 29.71
CA ALA A 471 9.28 -6.09 28.40
C ALA A 471 9.29 -5.07 27.24
N ALA A 472 8.57 -3.95 27.39
CA ALA A 472 8.53 -2.89 26.40
C ALA A 472 9.85 -2.12 26.30
N SER A 473 10.59 -1.95 27.39
CA SER A 473 11.90 -1.27 27.38
C SER A 473 12.90 -1.99 26.47
N GLU A 474 12.83 -3.32 26.40
CA GLU A 474 13.70 -4.13 25.55
C GLU A 474 13.22 -4.23 24.10
N VAL A 475 11.92 -4.42 23.90
CA VAL A 475 11.31 -4.67 22.59
C VAL A 475 11.10 -3.39 21.78
N LEU A 476 10.75 -2.29 22.46
CA LEU A 476 10.47 -0.96 21.89
C LEU A 476 11.58 0.05 22.25
N ALA A 477 12.82 -0.42 22.36
CA ALA A 477 13.98 0.42 22.70
C ALA A 477 14.06 1.69 21.84
N GLY A 478 14.16 2.86 22.50
CA GLY A 478 14.18 4.17 21.84
C GLY A 478 12.80 4.74 21.50
N ARG A 479 11.70 4.07 21.90
CA ARG A 479 10.32 4.53 21.72
C ARG A 479 9.59 4.78 23.04
N ASP A 480 10.25 5.42 24.00
CA ASP A 480 9.73 5.65 25.37
C ASP A 480 8.35 6.33 25.37
N ARG A 481 8.13 7.27 24.45
CA ARG A 481 6.82 7.93 24.29
C ARG A 481 5.71 6.94 23.92
N PHE A 482 5.99 5.96 23.07
CA PHE A 482 5.02 4.94 22.70
C PHE A 482 4.73 4.00 23.88
N VAL A 483 5.75 3.66 24.67
CA VAL A 483 5.60 2.85 25.90
C VAL A 483 4.72 3.59 26.92
N LEU A 484 4.94 4.88 27.14
CA LEU A 484 4.07 5.68 28.02
C LEU A 484 2.63 5.72 27.50
N GLN A 485 2.42 5.90 26.19
CA GLN A 485 1.08 5.84 25.60
C GLN A 485 0.41 4.48 25.75
N LEU A 486 1.17 3.39 25.64
CA LEU A 486 0.69 2.03 25.87
C LEU A 486 0.20 1.87 27.32
N LEU A 487 1.01 2.27 28.31
CA LEU A 487 0.65 2.20 29.73
C LEU A 487 -0.53 3.11 30.07
N THR A 488 -0.57 4.32 29.52
CA THR A 488 -1.72 5.23 29.64
C THR A 488 -3.00 4.59 29.10
N GLN A 489 -2.94 3.97 27.91
CA GLN A 489 -4.09 3.29 27.33
C GLN A 489 -4.51 2.06 28.13
N TYR A 490 -3.57 1.30 28.68
CA TYR A 490 -3.87 0.17 29.56
C TYR A 490 -4.58 0.61 30.84
N GLY A 491 -4.06 1.63 31.54
CA GLY A 491 -4.70 2.19 32.73
C GLY A 491 -6.08 2.77 32.43
N LEU A 492 -6.25 3.44 31.28
CA LEU A 492 -7.56 3.94 30.85
C LEU A 492 -8.53 2.81 30.52
N ALA A 493 -8.09 1.76 29.81
CA ALA A 493 -8.92 0.59 29.49
C ALA A 493 -9.41 -0.11 30.76
N LEU A 494 -8.52 -0.33 31.72
CA LEU A 494 -8.88 -0.90 33.01
C LEU A 494 -9.92 -0.03 33.74
N LEU A 495 -9.66 1.27 33.84
CA LEU A 495 -10.54 2.22 34.49
C LEU A 495 -11.94 2.27 33.81
N THR A 496 -11.99 2.30 32.48
CA THR A 496 -13.25 2.31 31.73
C THR A 496 -14.03 1.01 31.91
N LEU A 497 -13.36 -0.14 32.00
CA LEU A 497 -14.04 -1.43 32.26
C LEU A 497 -14.60 -1.52 33.68
N ILE A 498 -13.83 -1.06 34.69
CA ILE A 498 -14.30 -1.01 36.09
C ILE A 498 -15.49 -0.07 36.25
N CYS A 499 -15.42 1.10 35.60
CA CYS A 499 -16.43 2.15 35.71
C CYS A 499 -17.54 2.07 34.66
N HIS A 500 -17.70 0.94 33.96
CA HIS A 500 -18.64 0.83 32.84
C HIS A 500 -20.10 1.13 33.26
N ASP A 501 -20.71 2.12 32.59
CA ASP A 501 -21.94 2.83 33.00
C ASP A 501 -23.11 1.90 33.37
N LYS A 502 -23.38 0.89 32.53
CA LYS A 502 -24.54 0.00 32.71
C LYS A 502 -24.56 -0.76 34.05
N ALA A 503 -23.39 -1.08 34.60
CA ALA A 503 -23.30 -1.83 35.86
C ALA A 503 -23.72 -0.99 37.08
N TRP A 504 -23.62 0.35 36.97
CA TRP A 504 -23.99 1.30 38.01
C TRP A 504 -25.39 1.91 37.80
N GLU A 505 -25.90 1.90 36.55
CA GLU A 505 -27.25 2.37 36.22
C GLU A 505 -28.35 1.32 36.52
N ASP A 506 -28.08 0.02 36.34
CA ASP A 506 -29.05 -1.06 36.58
C ASP A 506 -29.24 -1.40 38.07
N SER A 507 -28.37 -0.88 38.94
CA SER A 507 -28.43 -1.14 40.38
C SER A 507 -29.52 -0.30 41.06
N GLN A 508 -30.67 -0.93 41.32
CA GLN A 508 -31.59 -0.59 42.42
C GLN A 508 -30.92 -0.71 43.83
N PHE A 509 -29.62 -0.92 43.87
CA PHE A 509 -28.81 -1.23 45.05
C PHE A 509 -27.85 -0.07 45.30
N PHE A 510 -28.04 0.63 46.41
CA PHE A 510 -27.09 1.64 46.89
C PHE A 510 -25.83 0.93 47.42
N VAL A 511 -24.63 1.37 46.99
CA VAL A 511 -23.37 0.91 47.60
C VAL A 511 -23.31 1.47 49.03
N GLY A 512 -23.06 0.60 49.99
CA GLY A 512 -22.89 0.97 51.39
C GLY A 512 -21.53 1.59 51.68
N ALA A 513 -21.21 1.78 52.96
CA ALA A 513 -20.03 2.54 53.37
C ALA A 513 -18.72 1.81 53.07
N THR A 514 -18.72 0.48 53.21
CA THR A 514 -17.51 -0.35 53.04
C THR A 514 -17.23 -0.56 51.56
N GLY A 515 -18.25 -0.82 50.76
CA GLY A 515 -18.14 -0.93 49.30
C GLY A 515 -17.63 0.36 48.65
N LEU A 516 -18.15 1.52 49.09
CA LEU A 516 -17.70 2.82 48.60
C LEU A 516 -16.24 3.10 48.99
N GLN A 517 -15.85 2.82 50.25
CA GLN A 517 -14.47 2.98 50.70
C GLN A 517 -13.49 2.13 49.87
N GLN A 518 -13.86 0.88 49.55
CA GLN A 518 -13.05 0.01 48.70
C GLN A 518 -12.96 0.55 47.26
N PHE A 519 -14.06 0.99 46.66
CA PHE A 519 -14.05 1.57 45.32
C PHE A 519 -13.16 2.82 45.25
N LEU A 520 -13.31 3.76 46.19
CA LEU A 520 -12.48 4.97 46.24
C LEU A 520 -10.99 4.64 46.44
N MET A 521 -10.68 3.61 47.22
CA MET A 521 -9.31 3.11 47.40
C MET A 521 -8.75 2.52 46.10
N ASP A 522 -9.50 1.70 45.38
CA ASP A 522 -9.05 1.06 44.14
C ASP A 522 -8.79 2.07 43.01
N ILE A 523 -9.68 3.05 42.85
CA ILE A 523 -9.48 4.12 41.87
C ILE A 523 -8.32 5.04 42.28
N SER A 524 -8.20 5.38 43.57
CA SER A 524 -7.07 6.16 44.08
C SER A 524 -5.74 5.43 43.91
N PHE A 525 -5.72 4.11 44.12
CA PHE A 525 -4.58 3.26 43.89
C PHE A 525 -4.16 3.26 42.42
N LEU A 526 -5.10 3.06 41.49
CA LEU A 526 -4.82 3.14 40.04
C LEU A 526 -4.23 4.50 39.65
N LYS A 527 -4.82 5.59 40.13
CA LYS A 527 -4.31 6.96 39.88
C LYS A 527 -2.89 7.15 40.40
N GLU A 528 -2.60 6.64 41.59
CA GLU A 528 -1.27 6.78 42.20
C GLU A 528 -0.22 5.91 41.49
N VAL A 529 -0.57 4.70 41.05
CA VAL A 529 0.30 3.89 40.17
C VAL A 529 0.59 4.67 38.88
N ALA A 530 -0.43 5.24 38.24
CA ALA A 530 -0.24 6.05 37.04
C ALA A 530 0.66 7.27 37.27
N ALA A 531 0.54 7.93 38.42
CA ALA A 531 1.39 9.06 38.80
C ALA A 531 2.84 8.65 39.03
N ARG A 532 3.07 7.56 39.78
CA ARG A 532 4.39 7.05 40.14
C ARG A 532 5.21 6.60 38.93
N TYR A 533 4.58 6.00 37.94
CA TYR A 533 5.23 5.53 36.70
C TYR A 533 4.98 6.46 35.50
N HIS A 534 4.54 7.70 35.74
CA HIS A 534 4.46 8.77 34.75
C HIS A 534 3.58 8.51 33.51
N PHE A 535 2.54 7.68 33.64
CA PHE A 535 1.60 7.40 32.55
C PHE A 535 0.20 8.03 32.75
N THR A 536 0.07 9.04 33.62
CA THR A 536 -1.17 9.82 33.80
C THR A 536 -1.56 10.59 32.54
N SER A 537 -2.86 10.65 32.23
CA SER A 537 -3.42 11.53 31.20
C SER A 537 -4.62 12.32 31.72
N ARG A 538 -4.97 13.43 31.06
CA ARG A 538 -6.16 14.23 31.39
C ARG A 538 -7.44 13.39 31.36
N GLN A 539 -7.56 12.53 30.35
CA GLN A 539 -8.71 11.65 30.19
C GLN A 539 -8.79 10.61 31.32
N LEU A 540 -7.66 9.99 31.68
CA LEU A 540 -7.61 9.03 32.79
C LEU A 540 -8.01 9.71 34.12
N GLN A 541 -7.49 10.91 34.40
CA GLN A 541 -7.87 11.68 35.59
C GLN A 541 -9.36 12.05 35.56
N GLN A 542 -9.86 12.57 34.45
CA GLN A 542 -11.27 12.94 34.30
C GLN A 542 -12.21 11.76 34.50
N VAL A 543 -11.95 10.62 33.86
CA VAL A 543 -12.78 9.42 34.04
C VAL A 543 -12.72 8.94 35.49
N ALA A 544 -11.55 8.98 36.13
CA ALA A 544 -11.41 8.55 37.52
C ALA A 544 -12.16 9.49 38.48
N ASP A 545 -11.96 10.80 38.35
CA ASP A 545 -12.58 11.82 39.21
C ASP A 545 -14.11 11.79 39.06
N THR A 546 -14.62 11.78 37.83
CA THR A 546 -16.06 11.69 37.56
C THR A 546 -16.68 10.38 38.10
N SER A 547 -15.96 9.26 38.02
CA SER A 547 -16.43 7.99 38.60
C SER A 547 -16.47 8.04 40.13
N MET A 548 -15.45 8.63 40.76
CA MET A 548 -15.39 8.79 42.22
C MET A 548 -16.47 9.74 42.73
N GLU A 549 -16.71 10.86 42.05
CA GLU A 549 -17.79 11.81 42.36
C GLU A 549 -19.16 11.14 42.24
N ARG A 550 -19.41 10.43 41.15
CA ARG A 550 -20.67 9.70 40.95
C ARG A 550 -20.90 8.64 42.03
N ALA A 551 -19.86 7.87 42.38
CA ALA A 551 -19.96 6.88 43.46
C ALA A 551 -20.32 7.54 44.80
N ARG A 552 -19.79 8.73 45.10
CA ARG A 552 -20.13 9.52 46.29
C ARG A 552 -21.57 10.03 46.28
N GLU A 553 -22.06 10.49 45.13
CA GLU A 553 -23.45 10.96 44.99
C GLU A 553 -24.47 9.84 45.23
N SER A 554 -24.10 8.59 44.92
CA SER A 554 -24.93 7.42 45.21
C SER A 554 -24.96 7.02 46.70
N PHE A 555 -24.18 7.67 47.57
CA PHE A 555 -24.07 7.34 48.99
C PHE A 555 -25.03 8.15 49.86
N ASP A 556 -25.55 7.54 50.93
CA ASP A 556 -26.49 8.18 51.86
C ASP A 556 -25.90 9.46 52.48
N VAL A 557 -26.60 10.58 52.27
CA VAL A 557 -26.22 11.97 52.59
C VAL A 557 -25.90 12.18 54.09
N ASN A 558 -26.31 11.25 54.96
CA ASN A 558 -26.14 11.37 56.41
C ASN A 558 -24.82 10.78 56.96
N ARG A 559 -23.94 10.22 56.13
CA ARG A 559 -22.64 9.65 56.55
C ARG A 559 -21.48 10.45 55.95
N GLU A 560 -20.54 10.89 56.79
CA GLU A 560 -19.33 11.59 56.33
C GLU A 560 -18.40 10.62 55.58
N CYS A 561 -18.15 10.89 54.30
CA CYS A 561 -17.13 10.21 53.51
C CYS A 561 -15.77 10.94 53.68
N PRO A 562 -14.68 10.24 54.01
CA PRO A 562 -13.37 10.89 54.12
C PRO A 562 -12.88 11.48 52.79
N GLY A 563 -12.06 12.53 52.90
CA GLY A 563 -11.52 13.25 51.74
C GLY A 563 -10.51 12.43 50.92
N ASP A 564 -10.32 12.85 49.66
CA ASP A 564 -9.44 12.20 48.68
C ASP A 564 -7.98 12.06 49.15
N ASP A 565 -7.49 12.99 49.95
CA ASP A 565 -6.11 12.98 50.45
C ASP A 565 -5.83 11.74 51.31
N LYS A 566 -6.81 11.28 52.10
CA LYS A 566 -6.65 10.08 52.93
C LYS A 566 -6.51 8.82 52.08
N PHE A 567 -7.31 8.68 51.03
CA PHE A 567 -7.23 7.54 50.11
C PHE A 567 -5.95 7.57 49.28
N ARG A 568 -5.46 8.76 48.90
CA ARG A 568 -4.16 8.93 48.24
C ARG A 568 -3.00 8.46 49.13
N GLU A 569 -2.96 8.87 50.39
CA GLU A 569 -1.92 8.43 51.34
C GLU A 569 -1.93 6.91 51.53
N LEU A 570 -3.12 6.31 51.70
CA LEU A 570 -3.27 4.86 51.82
C LEU A 570 -2.81 4.13 50.55
N ALA A 571 -3.14 4.66 49.37
CA ALA A 571 -2.68 4.12 48.10
C ALA A 571 -1.15 4.16 47.98
N GLN A 572 -0.51 5.27 48.35
CA GLN A 572 0.94 5.41 48.33
C GLN A 572 1.64 4.39 49.24
N GLN A 573 1.14 4.24 50.47
CA GLN A 573 1.64 3.27 51.44
C GLN A 573 1.45 1.83 50.96
N ALA A 574 0.29 1.52 50.36
CA ALA A 574 0.01 0.20 49.79
C ALA A 574 0.98 -0.14 48.66
N ILE A 575 1.23 0.79 47.72
CA ILE A 575 2.21 0.59 46.63
C ILE A 575 3.58 0.28 47.21
N GLU A 576 4.06 1.06 48.18
CA GLU A 576 5.37 0.85 48.78
C GLU A 576 5.49 -0.51 49.48
N ARG A 577 4.49 -0.89 50.29
CA ARG A 577 4.43 -2.23 50.93
C ARG A 577 4.50 -3.36 49.91
N HIS A 578 3.66 -3.31 48.88
CA HIS A 578 3.58 -4.39 47.87
C HIS A 578 4.87 -4.52 47.06
N LEU A 579 5.57 -3.42 46.80
CA LEU A 579 6.88 -3.45 46.14
C LEU A 579 7.94 -4.10 47.02
N ILE A 580 7.97 -3.80 48.33
CA ILE A 580 8.89 -4.42 49.30
C ILE A 580 8.61 -5.92 49.44
N ASP A 581 7.34 -6.29 49.62
CA ASP A 581 6.92 -7.69 49.83
C ASP A 581 7.28 -8.61 48.64
N LYS A 582 7.33 -8.05 47.42
CA LYS A 582 7.73 -8.76 46.20
C LYS A 582 9.20 -8.54 45.80
N GLY A 583 9.98 -7.79 46.58
CA GLY A 583 11.42 -7.59 46.37
C GLY A 583 11.79 -6.64 45.23
N TYR A 584 10.92 -5.70 44.88
CA TYR A 584 11.20 -4.62 43.92
C TYR A 584 11.88 -3.39 44.56
N LEU A 585 11.81 -3.28 45.89
CA LEU A 585 12.45 -2.28 46.76
C LEU A 585 13.09 -3.01 47.94
#